data_AF-A0A3G2R3K4-F1
#
_entry.id   AF-A0A3G2R3K4-F1
#
_cell.length_a   1.000
_cell.length_b   1.000
_cell.length_c   1.000
_cell.angle_alpha   90.00
_cell.angle_beta   90.00
_cell.angle_gamma   90.00
#
_symmetry.space_group_name_H-M   'P 1'
#
loop_
_entity.id
_entity.type
_entity.pdbx_description
1 polymer ?
#
loop_
_entity_poly.entity_id
_entity_poly.type
_entity_poly.pdbx_seq_one_letter_code
_entity_poly.pdbx_strand_id
1 'polypeptide(L)'
;MKRVPVLLLVVVLLTGILTGCGNPVESFNKASEKTERVNSAKVKFSSNVNMEFYEDSFTAEEKKELGKYKKVTVQGEYYFDKSKKENLNKINFNLAGKGVDLKIYGRKGETYIVTPLLPKILVIKKMILNPSRCREMLRCLLAFSMHRGRKTLTSLFRRKP
;
A
#
# COMPACT_ATOMS: atom_id res chain seq x y z
N MET A 1 48.21 19.55 30.32
CA MET A 1 47.34 18.37 30.09
C MET A 1 45.83 18.62 30.21
N LYS A 2 45.33 19.68 30.90
CA LYS A 2 43.89 19.91 31.14
C LYS A 2 43.04 20.33 29.92
N ARG A 3 43.65 20.62 28.74
CA ARG A 3 42.95 21.09 27.53
C ARG A 3 42.59 19.98 26.53
N VAL A 4 43.19 18.80 26.67
CA VAL A 4 42.92 17.63 25.81
C VAL A 4 41.46 17.15 25.91
N PRO A 5 40.81 17.05 27.09
CA PRO A 5 39.42 16.59 27.15
C PRO A 5 38.43 17.58 26.54
N VAL A 6 38.74 18.88 26.60
CA VAL A 6 37.91 19.94 26.00
C VAL A 6 37.95 19.86 24.47
N LEU A 7 39.14 19.62 23.91
CA LEU A 7 39.31 19.51 22.46
C LEU A 7 38.58 18.28 21.90
N LEU A 8 38.61 17.17 22.64
CA LEU A 8 37.95 15.93 22.26
C LEU A 8 36.42 16.08 22.30
N LEU A 9 35.89 16.80 23.29
CA LEU A 9 34.46 17.13 23.39
C LEU A 9 33.99 18.00 22.21
N VAL A 10 34.78 18.99 21.79
CA VAL A 10 34.48 19.85 20.64
C VAL A 10 34.48 19.05 19.34
N VAL A 11 35.42 18.12 19.15
CA VAL A 11 35.44 17.24 17.97
C VAL A 11 34.21 16.34 17.92
N VAL A 12 33.79 15.77 19.06
CA VAL A 12 32.58 14.93 19.14
C VAL A 12 31.30 15.75 18.88
N LEU A 13 31.24 16.99 19.35
CA LEU A 13 30.14 17.92 19.06
C LEU A 13 30.10 18.29 17.56
N LEU A 14 31.25 18.55 16.94
CA LEU A 14 31.34 18.89 15.52
C LEU A 14 30.95 17.72 14.61
N THR A 15 31.32 16.49 14.95
CA THR A 15 30.93 15.31 14.15
C THR A 15 29.44 15.01 14.28
N GLY A 16 28.84 15.22 15.46
CA GLY A 16 27.41 15.07 15.67
C GLY A 16 26.54 16.01 14.81
N ILE A 17 27.00 17.24 14.60
CA ILE A 17 26.29 18.24 13.76
C ILE A 17 26.42 17.89 12.26
N LEU A 18 27.57 17.38 11.82
CA LEU A 18 27.80 17.00 10.43
C LEU A 18 27.05 15.73 10.01
N THR A 19 26.69 14.86 10.96
CA THR A 19 25.79 13.71 10.71
C THR A 19 24.30 14.08 10.77
N GLY A 20 23.98 15.38 10.83
CA GLY A 20 22.62 15.90 10.94
C GLY A 20 21.75 15.54 9.74
N CYS A 21 20.86 14.58 9.97
CA CYS A 21 19.53 14.40 9.36
C CYS A 21 19.32 15.11 8.01
N GLY A 22 19.58 14.40 6.90
CA GLY A 22 19.29 14.90 5.56
C GLY A 22 17.85 15.38 5.42
N ASN A 23 17.63 16.44 4.62
CA ASN A 23 16.30 17.02 4.44
C ASN A 23 15.32 15.95 3.90
N PRO A 24 14.29 15.56 4.66
CA PRO A 24 13.38 14.50 4.25
C PRO A 24 12.59 14.87 3.00
N VAL A 25 12.34 16.17 2.77
CA VAL A 25 11.66 16.68 1.56
C VAL A 25 12.54 16.50 0.34
N GLU A 26 13.82 16.85 0.43
CA GLU A 26 14.76 16.69 -0.68
C GLU A 26 14.98 15.21 -1.02
N SER A 27 15.12 14.37 0.01
CA SER A 27 15.28 12.93 -0.15
C SER A 27 14.04 12.30 -0.81
N PHE A 28 12.84 12.73 -0.40
CA PHE A 28 11.58 12.34 -1.02
C PHE A 28 11.50 12.77 -2.50
N ASN A 29 11.82 14.02 -2.81
CA ASN A 29 11.78 14.54 -4.17
C ASN A 29 12.71 13.76 -5.11
N LYS A 30 13.95 13.51 -4.68
CA LYS A 30 14.92 12.69 -5.44
C LYS A 30 14.42 11.26 -5.66
N ALA A 31 13.79 10.65 -4.66
CA ALA A 31 13.20 9.33 -4.78
C ALA A 31 11.99 9.32 -5.75
N SER A 32 11.15 10.36 -5.71
CA SER A 32 10.01 10.53 -6.61
C SER A 32 10.47 10.64 -8.07
N GLU A 33 11.43 11.52 -8.37
CA GLU A 33 11.97 11.69 -9.72
C GLU A 33 12.57 10.39 -10.28
N LYS A 34 13.34 9.66 -9.45
CA LYS A 34 13.89 8.36 -9.83
C LYS A 34 12.78 7.36 -10.14
N THR A 35 11.70 7.35 -9.36
CA THR A 35 10.56 6.44 -9.53
C THR A 35 9.77 6.75 -10.81
N GLU A 36 9.61 8.03 -11.17
CA GLU A 36 8.91 8.41 -12.41
C GLU A 36 9.61 7.89 -13.67
N ARG A 37 10.95 7.83 -13.65
CA ARG A 37 11.79 7.34 -14.75
C ARG A 37 11.86 5.82 -14.84
N VAL A 38 11.26 5.09 -13.91
CA VAL A 38 11.24 3.62 -13.95
C VAL A 38 10.38 3.14 -15.12
N ASN A 39 10.99 2.45 -16.09
CA ASN A 39 10.31 1.90 -17.26
C ASN A 39 9.65 0.56 -17.00
N SER A 40 10.27 -0.26 -16.15
CA SER A 40 9.75 -1.56 -15.74
C SER A 40 10.08 -1.84 -14.28
N ALA A 41 9.17 -2.50 -13.57
CA ALA A 41 9.45 -2.93 -12.21
C ALA A 41 8.67 -4.19 -11.85
N LYS A 42 9.20 -4.88 -10.84
CA LYS A 42 8.50 -5.89 -10.06
C LYS A 42 8.31 -5.35 -8.64
N VAL A 43 7.06 -5.22 -8.21
CA VAL A 43 6.69 -4.83 -6.86
C VAL A 43 6.10 -6.05 -6.17
N LYS A 44 6.62 -6.39 -4.98
CA LYS A 44 6.00 -7.40 -4.12
C LYS A 44 5.32 -6.68 -2.96
N PHE A 45 4.12 -7.11 -2.59
CA PHE A 45 3.40 -6.59 -1.43
C PHE A 45 2.83 -7.74 -0.61
N SER A 46 2.74 -7.52 0.69
CA SER A 46 2.08 -8.41 1.64
C SER A 46 1.35 -7.55 2.66
N SER A 47 0.09 -7.86 2.91
CA SER A 47 -0.76 -7.19 3.87
C SER A 47 -1.44 -8.24 4.73
N ASN A 48 -1.44 -8.01 6.04
CA ASN A 48 -2.20 -8.80 7.00
C ASN A 48 -3.23 -7.87 7.63
N VAL A 49 -4.51 -8.20 7.45
CA VAL A 49 -5.63 -7.45 8.00
C VAL A 49 -6.25 -8.28 9.11
N ASN A 50 -6.23 -7.73 10.32
CA ASN A 50 -6.95 -8.27 11.47
C ASN A 50 -8.25 -7.47 11.62
N MET A 51 -9.39 -8.15 11.60
CA MET A 51 -10.71 -7.56 11.78
C MET A 51 -11.26 -7.96 13.14
N GLU A 52 -11.78 -6.96 13.87
CA GLU A 52 -12.50 -7.14 15.12
C GLU A 52 -13.99 -6.90 14.85
N PHE A 53 -14.84 -7.80 15.33
CA PHE A 53 -16.28 -7.72 15.19
C PHE A 53 -16.89 -7.53 16.58
N TYR A 54 -17.92 -6.70 16.69
CA TYR A 54 -18.72 -6.61 17.91
C TYR A 54 -19.61 -7.86 18.00
N GLU A 55 -19.32 -8.75 18.95
CA GLU A 55 -19.91 -10.09 18.99
C GLU A 55 -21.23 -10.18 19.77
N ASP A 56 -21.66 -9.11 20.45
CA ASP A 56 -22.78 -9.14 21.40
C ASP A 56 -24.13 -9.45 20.75
N SER A 57 -24.29 -9.15 19.46
CA SER A 57 -25.51 -9.40 18.69
C SER A 57 -25.52 -10.72 17.90
N PHE A 58 -24.46 -11.54 18.02
CA PHE A 58 -24.33 -12.77 17.23
C PHE A 58 -24.61 -14.01 18.06
N THR A 59 -25.28 -14.99 17.45
CA THR A 59 -25.42 -16.34 17.98
C THR A 59 -24.06 -17.06 18.01
N ALA A 60 -23.96 -18.15 18.79
CA ALA A 60 -22.72 -18.92 18.88
C ALA A 60 -22.24 -19.47 17.52
N GLU A 61 -23.17 -19.82 16.63
CA GLU A 61 -22.88 -20.31 15.28
C GLU A 61 -22.34 -19.19 14.39
N GLU A 62 -22.93 -18.00 14.45
CA GLU A 62 -22.46 -16.84 13.69
C GLU A 62 -21.07 -16.37 14.15
N LYS A 63 -20.79 -16.40 15.46
CA LYS A 63 -19.45 -16.10 15.99
C LYS A 63 -18.39 -17.05 15.44
N LYS A 64 -18.73 -18.35 15.32
CA LYS A 64 -17.84 -19.37 14.75
C LYS A 64 -17.55 -19.10 13.27
N GLU A 65 -18.54 -18.66 12.50
CA GLU A 65 -18.35 -18.28 11.09
C GLU A 65 -17.54 -16.98 10.95
N LEU A 66 -17.81 -15.96 11.76
CA LEU A 66 -17.08 -14.68 11.77
C LEU A 66 -15.59 -14.86 12.12
N GLY A 67 -15.27 -15.83 12.98
CA GLY A 67 -13.90 -16.20 13.31
C GLY A 67 -13.03 -16.49 12.08
N LYS A 68 -13.61 -16.99 10.98
CA LYS A 68 -12.91 -17.29 9.73
C LYS A 68 -12.47 -16.02 8.98
N TYR A 69 -13.12 -14.89 9.22
CA TYR A 69 -12.83 -13.63 8.55
C TYR A 69 -11.93 -12.72 9.40
N LYS A 70 -11.72 -13.02 10.69
CA LYS A 70 -10.90 -12.18 11.59
C LYS A 70 -9.48 -11.94 11.10
N LYS A 71 -8.91 -12.83 10.29
CA LYS A 71 -7.57 -12.68 9.73
C LYS A 71 -7.60 -12.92 8.23
N VAL A 72 -7.19 -11.90 7.49
CA VAL A 72 -7.05 -11.95 6.03
C VAL A 72 -5.62 -11.59 5.68
N THR A 73 -4.97 -12.46 4.92
CA THR A 73 -3.64 -12.19 4.35
C THR A 73 -3.78 -11.98 2.86
N VAL A 74 -3.26 -10.87 2.36
CA VAL A 74 -3.20 -10.56 0.94
C VAL A 74 -1.74 -10.45 0.55
N GLN A 75 -1.30 -11.29 -0.38
CA GLN A 75 0.04 -11.24 -0.94
C GLN A 75 -0.06 -11.01 -2.43
N GLY A 76 0.88 -10.28 -3.01
CA GLY A 76 0.88 -10.14 -4.44
C GLY A 76 2.18 -9.63 -5.03
N GLU A 77 2.26 -9.83 -6.33
CA GLU A 77 3.32 -9.32 -7.19
C GLU A 77 2.69 -8.51 -8.31
N TYR A 78 3.11 -7.27 -8.45
CA TYR A 78 2.75 -6.37 -9.54
C TYR A 78 3.96 -6.19 -10.46
N TYR A 79 3.80 -6.48 -11.74
CA TYR A 79 4.80 -6.28 -12.77
C TYR A 79 4.26 -5.30 -13.80
N PHE A 80 5.10 -4.36 -14.22
CA PHE A 80 4.74 -3.47 -15.33
C PHE A 80 5.93 -3.25 -16.25
N ASP A 81 5.61 -3.02 -17.53
CA ASP A 81 6.55 -2.57 -18.55
C ASP A 81 5.86 -1.46 -19.38
N LYS A 82 6.31 -0.21 -19.18
CA LYS A 82 5.79 0.97 -19.87
C LYS A 82 6.04 0.90 -21.39
N SER A 83 7.15 0.30 -21.82
CA SER A 83 7.52 0.22 -23.24
C SER A 83 6.57 -0.71 -24.00
N LYS A 84 6.13 -1.79 -23.36
CA LYS A 84 5.22 -2.79 -23.95
C LYS A 84 3.75 -2.51 -23.69
N LYS A 85 3.43 -1.56 -22.79
CA LYS A 85 2.07 -1.32 -22.28
C LYS A 85 1.44 -2.62 -21.74
N GLU A 86 2.25 -3.37 -21.00
CA GLU A 86 1.87 -4.65 -20.39
C GLU A 86 1.98 -4.57 -18.87
N ASN A 87 1.06 -5.24 -18.18
CA ASN A 87 1.14 -5.44 -16.73
C ASN A 87 0.68 -6.86 -16.35
N LEU A 88 1.20 -7.35 -15.22
CA LEU A 88 0.83 -8.64 -14.65
C LEU A 88 0.72 -8.50 -13.14
N ASN A 89 -0.45 -8.84 -12.60
CA ASN A 89 -0.74 -8.82 -11.18
C ASN A 89 -1.02 -10.25 -10.76
N LYS A 90 -0.22 -10.80 -9.86
CA LYS A 90 -0.49 -12.05 -9.18
C LYS A 90 -0.91 -11.69 -7.76
N ILE A 91 -2.10 -12.08 -7.35
CA ILE A 91 -2.64 -11.77 -6.02
C ILE A 91 -3.12 -13.07 -5.40
N ASN A 92 -2.61 -13.39 -4.22
CA ASN A 92 -3.08 -14.47 -3.38
C ASN A 92 -3.88 -13.86 -2.22
N PHE A 93 -5.12 -14.31 -2.06
CA PHE A 93 -5.97 -13.96 -0.93
C PHE A 93 -6.12 -15.18 -0.05
N ASN A 94 -5.73 -15.10 1.22
CA ASN A 94 -5.89 -16.18 2.18
C ASN A 94 -6.84 -15.76 3.30
N LEU A 95 -7.94 -16.51 3.43
CA LEU A 95 -8.92 -16.39 4.51
C LEU A 95 -8.94 -17.70 5.31
N ALA A 96 -8.55 -17.64 6.58
CA ALA A 96 -8.56 -18.77 7.51
C ALA A 96 -7.96 -20.08 6.94
N GLY A 97 -6.85 -19.97 6.20
CA GLY A 97 -6.15 -21.12 5.61
C GLY A 97 -6.66 -21.55 4.24
N LYS A 98 -7.74 -20.93 3.72
CA LYS A 98 -8.21 -21.13 2.35
C LYS A 98 -7.69 -19.99 1.47
N GLY A 99 -6.70 -20.33 0.64
CA GLY A 99 -6.11 -19.42 -0.34
C GLY A 99 -6.86 -19.45 -1.67
N VAL A 100 -7.03 -18.29 -2.29
CA VAL A 100 -7.45 -18.15 -3.69
C VAL A 100 -6.39 -17.36 -4.43
N ASP A 101 -5.87 -17.96 -5.49
CA ASP A 101 -4.94 -17.30 -6.41
C ASP A 101 -5.70 -16.59 -7.53
N LEU A 102 -5.40 -15.32 -7.73
CA LEU A 102 -5.91 -14.49 -8.79
C LEU A 102 -4.74 -13.99 -9.65
N LYS A 103 -4.80 -14.21 -10.95
CA LYS A 103 -3.84 -13.64 -11.91
C LYS A 103 -4.59 -12.69 -12.83
N ILE A 104 -4.14 -11.45 -12.89
CA ILE A 104 -4.67 -10.41 -13.78
C ILE A 104 -3.55 -10.02 -14.73
N TYR A 105 -3.78 -10.18 -16.04
CA TYR A 105 -2.82 -9.79 -17.07
C TYR A 105 -3.44 -8.72 -17.95
N GLY A 106 -2.73 -7.61 -18.15
CA GLY A 106 -3.16 -6.55 -19.07
C GLY A 106 -2.21 -6.46 -20.26
N ARG A 107 -2.78 -6.47 -21.47
CA ARG A 107 -2.02 -6.32 -22.71
C ARG A 107 -2.86 -5.60 -23.75
N LYS A 108 -2.27 -4.61 -24.43
CA LYS A 108 -2.87 -3.93 -25.60
C LYS A 108 -4.31 -3.42 -25.36
N GLY A 109 -4.64 -3.02 -24.12
CA GLY A 109 -5.98 -2.49 -23.76
C GLY A 109 -7.02 -3.55 -23.36
N GLU A 110 -6.63 -4.81 -23.29
CA GLU A 110 -7.44 -5.91 -22.77
C GLU A 110 -6.91 -6.37 -21.41
N THR A 111 -7.83 -6.75 -20.52
CA THR A 111 -7.52 -7.32 -19.21
C THR A 111 -8.04 -8.76 -19.14
N TYR A 112 -7.16 -9.67 -18.77
CA TYR A 112 -7.41 -11.10 -18.63
C TYR A 112 -7.37 -11.48 -17.16
N ILE A 113 -8.41 -12.13 -16.66
CA ILE A 113 -8.49 -12.58 -15.27
C ILE A 113 -8.56 -14.11 -15.25
N VAL A 114 -7.62 -14.71 -14.53
CA VAL A 114 -7.51 -16.16 -14.31
C VAL A 114 -7.64 -16.41 -12.81
N THR A 115 -8.62 -17.23 -12.44
CA THR A 115 -8.91 -17.61 -11.04
C THR A 115 -9.39 -19.06 -11.00
N PRO A 116 -9.04 -19.86 -9.98
CA PRO A 116 -9.57 -21.21 -9.82
C PRO A 116 -11.08 -21.21 -9.50
N LEU A 117 -11.66 -20.07 -9.14
CA LEU A 117 -13.10 -19.93 -8.87
C LEU A 117 -13.95 -19.97 -10.14
N LEU A 118 -13.35 -19.77 -11.31
CA LEU A 118 -14.06 -19.76 -12.59
C LEU A 118 -13.39 -20.73 -13.57
N PRO A 119 -14.17 -21.59 -14.25
CA PRO A 119 -13.62 -22.58 -15.18
C PRO A 119 -13.08 -21.95 -16.48
N LYS A 120 -13.36 -20.66 -16.73
CA LYS A 120 -13.00 -19.94 -17.94
C LYS A 120 -12.22 -18.67 -17.62
N ILE A 121 -11.32 -18.30 -18.51
CA ILE A 121 -10.61 -17.02 -18.47
C ILE A 121 -11.60 -15.90 -18.78
N LEU A 122 -11.68 -14.91 -17.89
CA LEU A 122 -12.47 -13.71 -18.16
C LEU A 122 -11.63 -12.72 -18.97
N VAL A 123 -12.21 -12.23 -20.07
CA VAL A 123 -11.59 -11.20 -20.92
C VAL A 123 -12.45 -9.94 -20.82
N ILE A 124 -11.87 -8.88 -20.26
CA ILE A 124 -12.50 -7.57 -20.16
C ILE A 124 -11.88 -6.68 -21.22
N LYS A 125 -12.67 -6.37 -22.26
CA LYS A 125 -12.28 -5.43 -23.29
C LYS A 125 -12.52 -4.01 -22.78
N LYS A 126 -11.45 -3.20 -22.73
CA LYS A 126 -11.50 -1.76 -22.40
C LYS A 126 -12.03 -1.46 -20.98
N MET A 127 -11.19 -1.69 -19.98
CA MET A 127 -11.40 -1.07 -18.67
C MET A 127 -10.73 0.31 -18.68
N ILE A 128 -11.50 1.39 -18.72
CA ILE A 128 -10.98 2.74 -18.44
C ILE A 128 -10.75 2.81 -16.92
N LEU A 129 -9.70 2.15 -16.43
CA LEU A 129 -9.13 2.47 -15.13
C LEU A 129 -8.38 3.79 -15.33
N ASN A 130 -9.09 4.90 -15.14
CA ASN A 130 -8.51 6.22 -15.20
C ASN A 130 -7.45 6.34 -14.08
N PRO A 131 -6.14 6.36 -14.41
CA PRO A 131 -5.08 6.32 -13.40
C PRO A 131 -5.00 7.61 -12.57
N SER A 132 -5.78 8.65 -12.91
CA SER A 132 -5.93 9.86 -12.10
C SER A 132 -6.59 9.59 -10.73
N ARG A 133 -7.50 8.62 -10.61
CA ARG A 133 -8.15 8.29 -9.33
C ARG A 133 -7.25 7.55 -8.33
N CYS A 134 -6.29 6.74 -8.80
CA CYS A 134 -5.31 6.11 -7.90
C CYS A 134 -4.36 7.13 -7.27
N ARG A 135 -4.04 8.22 -7.98
CA ARG A 135 -3.19 9.31 -7.46
C ARG A 135 -3.91 10.07 -6.33
N GLU A 136 -5.22 10.25 -6.43
CA GLU A 136 -6.05 10.81 -5.36
C GLU A 136 -6.22 9.85 -4.18
N MET A 137 -6.38 8.55 -4.42
CA MET A 137 -6.52 7.57 -3.34
C MET A 137 -5.24 7.43 -2.50
N LEU A 138 -4.06 7.45 -3.14
CA LEU A 138 -2.77 7.46 -2.43
C LEU A 138 -2.51 8.77 -1.69
N ARG A 139 -2.92 9.91 -2.26
CA ARG A 139 -2.91 11.22 -1.57
C ARG A 139 -3.86 11.25 -0.39
N CYS A 140 -5.04 10.66 -0.48
CA CYS A 140 -5.98 10.53 0.64
C CYS A 140 -5.44 9.63 1.76
N LEU A 141 -4.81 8.50 1.43
CA LEU A 141 -4.18 7.61 2.41
C LEU A 141 -3.00 8.27 3.14
N LEU A 142 -2.15 9.02 2.42
CA LEU A 142 -1.05 9.78 3.02
C LEU A 142 -1.55 10.98 3.84
N ALA A 143 -2.60 11.67 3.40
CA ALA A 143 -3.25 12.74 4.16
C ALA A 143 -3.91 12.22 5.46
N PHE A 144 -4.49 11.01 5.43
CA PHE A 144 -5.09 10.39 6.61
C PHE A 144 -4.03 9.96 7.64
N SER A 145 -2.83 9.57 7.19
CA SER A 145 -1.69 9.26 8.06
C SER A 145 -1.12 10.49 8.76
N MET A 146 -1.20 11.68 8.16
CA MET A 146 -0.73 12.93 8.77
C MET A 146 -1.75 13.58 9.71
N HIS A 147 -3.04 13.21 9.63
CA HIS A 147 -4.09 13.84 10.43
C HIS A 147 -4.40 13.16 11.78
N ARG A 148 -3.73 12.06 12.16
CA ARG A 148 -3.79 11.47 13.52
C ARG A 148 -3.01 12.28 14.56
N GLY A 149 -3.19 13.59 14.52
CA GLY A 149 -2.53 14.54 15.40
C GLY A 149 -3.33 15.82 15.61
N ARG A 150 -4.67 15.81 15.54
CA ARG A 150 -5.54 16.78 16.23
C ARG A 150 -7.02 16.42 16.08
N LYS A 151 -7.75 16.87 17.09
CA LYS A 151 -9.09 16.48 17.52
C LYS A 151 -10.23 16.80 16.54
N THR A 152 -11.37 16.17 16.86
CA THR A 152 -12.79 16.53 16.61
C THR A 152 -13.42 16.17 15.26
N LEU A 153 -14.18 15.06 15.30
CA LEU A 153 -15.38 14.83 14.50
C LEU A 153 -16.37 15.98 14.71
N THR A 154 -16.78 16.67 13.66
CA THR A 154 -18.21 16.90 13.33
C THR A 154 -18.34 17.60 11.97
N SER A 155 -19.38 17.20 11.24
CA SER A 155 -19.90 17.81 10.01
C SER A 155 -19.12 17.60 8.71
N LEU A 156 -19.44 16.51 8.00
CA LEU A 156 -19.41 16.52 6.53
C LEU A 156 -20.36 15.45 5.96
N PHE A 157 -21.63 15.58 6.35
CA PHE A 157 -22.77 15.03 5.61
C PHE A 157 -23.79 16.16 5.40
N ARG A 158 -23.58 16.96 4.37
CA ARG A 158 -24.65 17.68 3.66
C ARG A 158 -24.28 17.72 2.18
N ARG A 159 -24.75 16.72 1.45
CA ARG A 159 -25.00 16.83 0.00
C ARG A 159 -26.51 16.80 -0.20
N LYS A 160 -27.02 17.83 -0.87
CA LYS A 160 -28.26 17.85 -1.65
C LYS A 160 -28.23 19.11 -2.53
N PRO A 161 -28.94 19.09 -3.65
CA PRO A 161 -28.94 18.15 -4.76
C PRO A 161 -27.92 18.54 -5.84
#